data_AF-A0A7S1QSK4-F1
#
_entry.id   AF-A0A7S1QSK4-F1
#
_cell.length_a   1.000
_cell.length_b   1.000
_cell.length_c   1.000
_cell.angle_alpha   90.00
_cell.angle_beta   90.00
_cell.angle_gamma   90.00
#
_symmetry.space_group_name_H-M   'P 1'
#
loop_
_entity.id
_entity.type
_entity.pdbx_description
1 polymer ?
#
loop_
_entity_poly.entity_id
_entity_poly.type
_entity_poly.pdbx_seq_one_letter_code
_entity_poly.pdbx_strand_id
1 'polypeptide(L)'
;VATMDSSAWGRRRAQSLGGRSASDREEARTGEEIKHIMSGMMGMRLKRLMRPLIKLKVFLLRRRGMHRIRQQHIAQPTSPAVVDVAMESPVLSLFGRDKVAALMRSARLRTYEPGEVVLYRDEPAEASGLLVVTGGTLASVNAFTKEHTPIESPLVLRDTGMLTEEPAPAKVVARSVVDVFILNLKDVRATFRSLDAPALEKLRELTVVARRDAFAAAFPHSELFMRLSWVSQRLSDAEMREYFMSRLVPVVFFPGDVICTAGTAADAFWCIRRGTAEVLHGDGEVAARVGCGATVGELSLCFRERFGVTVRAATIVDAWCLGKYHMDRALEAPEGVGALIRDTAIATRKAWLLDHKARTAPAHVPSLRSVPYLADAPDASIDRLLQAAVPVVSTVHSPILSVSDNCDGLYVIARGLAAAQRLETREALK
;
A
#
# COMPACT_ATOMS: atom_id res chain seq x y z
N VAL A 1 14.55 -13.49 -15.42
CA VAL A 1 15.34 -12.29 -15.07
C VAL A 1 15.48 -11.43 -16.32
N ALA A 2 14.64 -10.40 -16.45
CA ALA A 2 14.79 -9.30 -17.41
C ALA A 2 13.86 -8.16 -16.95
N THR A 3 14.45 -7.03 -16.60
CA THR A 3 13.80 -5.76 -16.29
C THR A 3 13.20 -5.17 -17.57
N MET A 4 11.88 -4.99 -17.64
CA MET A 4 11.26 -4.21 -18.71
C MET A 4 11.48 -2.71 -18.44
N ASP A 5 12.25 -2.10 -19.33
CA ASP A 5 12.56 -0.68 -19.41
C ASP A 5 11.34 0.11 -19.92
N SER A 6 10.90 1.10 -19.14
CA SER A 6 9.67 1.88 -19.33
C SER A 6 9.82 3.06 -20.31
N SER A 7 10.82 3.04 -21.19
CA SER A 7 11.23 4.23 -21.96
C SER A 7 10.77 4.28 -23.43
N ALA A 8 10.02 3.30 -23.94
CA ALA A 8 9.73 3.20 -25.38
C ALA A 8 8.44 3.90 -25.88
N TRP A 9 7.60 4.47 -25.02
CA TRP A 9 6.28 5.01 -25.44
C TRP A 9 6.25 6.52 -25.78
N GLY A 10 7.37 7.24 -25.62
CA GLY A 10 7.39 8.71 -25.69
C GLY A 10 7.60 9.35 -27.07
N ARG A 11 7.62 8.60 -28.19
CA ARG A 11 7.90 9.19 -29.51
C ARG A 11 6.91 8.73 -30.57
N ARG A 12 5.72 9.34 -30.58
CA ARG A 12 4.88 9.51 -31.77
C ARG A 12 3.65 10.37 -31.43
N ARG A 13 3.83 11.69 -31.37
CA ARG A 13 2.79 12.71 -31.63
C ARG A 13 3.41 14.10 -31.50
N ALA A 14 3.99 14.58 -32.59
CA ALA A 14 4.25 15.98 -32.79
C ALA A 14 4.16 16.24 -34.30
N GLN A 15 2.98 16.66 -34.76
CA GLN A 15 2.76 17.48 -35.95
C GLN A 15 1.24 17.59 -36.21
N SER A 16 0.61 18.66 -35.72
CA SER A 16 -0.14 19.62 -36.56
C SER A 16 -0.92 20.64 -35.70
N LEU A 17 -0.55 21.91 -35.90
CA LEU A 17 -1.39 23.11 -36.02
C LEU A 17 -2.42 23.48 -34.93
N GLY A 18 -2.03 24.44 -34.08
CA GLY A 18 -2.57 25.82 -34.10
C GLY A 18 -4.06 26.04 -33.81
N GLY A 19 -4.39 26.26 -32.54
CA GLY A 19 -5.64 26.92 -32.11
C GLY A 19 -5.78 26.84 -30.59
N ARG A 20 -5.61 27.96 -29.87
CA ARG A 20 -5.71 27.96 -28.40
C ARG A 20 -7.15 27.71 -27.97
N SER A 21 -7.43 26.49 -27.51
CA SER A 21 -8.75 26.03 -27.08
C SER A 21 -8.79 25.82 -25.56
N ALA A 22 -9.98 25.59 -24.99
CA ALA A 22 -10.15 25.23 -23.57
C ALA A 22 -9.31 24.02 -23.14
N SER A 23 -8.89 23.17 -24.10
CA SER A 23 -7.90 22.10 -23.92
C SER A 23 -6.57 22.60 -23.34
N ASP A 24 -6.13 23.81 -23.69
CA ASP A 24 -4.83 24.35 -23.26
C ASP A 24 -4.85 24.74 -21.78
N ARG A 25 -6.03 25.08 -21.23
CA ARG A 25 -6.21 25.36 -19.80
C ARG A 25 -6.30 24.07 -18.98
N GLU A 26 -6.82 23.00 -19.57
CA GLU A 26 -6.91 21.67 -18.97
C GLU A 26 -5.56 20.94 -19.05
N GLU A 27 -4.80 21.11 -20.13
CA GLU A 27 -3.38 20.70 -20.29
C GLU A 27 -2.43 21.49 -19.39
N ALA A 28 -2.69 22.78 -19.15
CA ALA A 28 -1.92 23.56 -18.18
C ALA A 28 -2.18 23.13 -16.73
N ARG A 29 -3.45 22.79 -16.38
CA ARG A 29 -3.81 22.20 -15.08
C ARG A 29 -3.24 20.80 -14.90
N THR A 30 -3.36 19.92 -15.89
CA THR A 30 -2.71 18.60 -15.85
C THR A 30 -1.19 18.73 -15.87
N GLY A 31 -0.61 19.75 -16.48
CA GLY A 31 0.84 20.03 -16.44
C GLY A 31 1.33 20.53 -15.07
N GLU A 32 0.55 21.36 -14.37
CA GLU A 32 0.84 21.77 -12.98
C GLU A 32 0.61 20.63 -11.98
N GLU A 33 -0.42 19.82 -12.18
CA GLU A 33 -0.64 18.60 -11.43
C GLU A 33 0.50 17.61 -11.68
N ILE A 34 0.86 17.31 -12.93
CA ILE A 34 2.02 16.45 -13.28
C ILE A 34 3.31 16.99 -12.66
N LYS A 35 3.52 18.31 -12.60
CA LYS A 35 4.66 18.91 -11.87
C LYS A 35 4.54 18.72 -10.35
N HIS A 36 3.35 18.86 -9.75
CA HIS A 36 3.12 18.62 -8.33
C HIS A 36 3.28 17.14 -7.96
N ILE A 37 2.95 16.23 -8.88
CA ILE A 37 2.99 14.78 -8.74
C ILE A 37 4.41 14.27 -8.98
N MET A 38 5.11 14.74 -10.00
CA MET A 38 6.54 14.50 -10.18
C MET A 38 7.33 15.10 -9.01
N SER A 39 6.94 16.27 -8.49
CA SER A 39 7.50 16.83 -7.25
C SER A 39 7.18 15.95 -6.03
N GLY A 40 6.01 15.30 -5.98
CA GLY A 40 5.65 14.32 -4.95
C GLY A 40 6.41 12.99 -5.07
N MET A 41 6.54 12.43 -6.27
CA MET A 41 7.23 11.15 -6.57
C MET A 41 8.74 11.28 -6.48
N MET A 42 9.28 12.35 -7.05
CA MET A 42 10.66 12.76 -6.88
C MET A 42 10.87 13.12 -5.41
N GLY A 43 9.97 13.86 -4.77
CA GLY A 43 9.94 14.12 -3.33
C GLY A 43 9.90 12.88 -2.44
N MET A 44 9.35 11.74 -2.89
CA MET A 44 9.31 10.49 -2.12
C MET A 44 10.63 9.71 -2.16
N ARG A 45 11.24 9.57 -3.35
CA ARG A 45 12.62 9.05 -3.46
C ARG A 45 13.62 10.00 -2.80
N LEU A 46 13.43 11.31 -3.02
CA LEU A 46 14.21 12.38 -2.42
C LEU A 46 14.02 12.40 -0.90
N LYS A 47 12.83 12.25 -0.31
CA LYS A 47 12.67 12.20 1.17
C LYS A 47 13.41 11.03 1.81
N ARG A 48 13.46 9.84 1.18
CA ARG A 48 14.29 8.71 1.65
C ARG A 48 15.79 9.01 1.48
N LEU A 49 16.22 9.53 0.33
CA LEU A 49 17.61 9.96 0.06
C LEU A 49 18.05 11.15 0.93
N MET A 50 17.12 12.03 1.29
CA MET A 50 17.30 13.26 2.07
C MET A 50 17.05 13.00 3.55
N ARG A 51 16.73 11.78 4.01
CA ARG A 51 16.68 11.47 5.45
C ARG A 51 17.92 11.99 6.20
N PRO A 52 19.15 11.84 5.66
CA PRO A 52 20.35 12.45 6.25
C PRO A 52 20.27 13.99 6.29
N LEU A 53 19.77 14.62 5.23
CA LEU A 53 19.64 16.08 5.11
C LEU A 53 18.50 16.66 5.96
N ILE A 54 17.39 15.94 6.13
CA ILE A 54 16.29 16.27 7.04
C ILE A 54 16.78 16.13 8.48
N LYS A 55 17.48 15.03 8.81
CA LYS A 55 18.15 14.87 10.11
C LYS A 55 19.14 16.01 10.36
N LEU A 56 19.95 16.37 9.37
CA LEU A 56 20.90 17.47 9.47
C LEU A 56 20.19 18.82 9.64
N LYS A 57 19.11 19.08 8.89
CA LYS A 57 18.31 20.30 9.01
C LYS A 57 17.66 20.41 10.40
N VAL A 58 17.01 19.35 10.88
CA VAL A 58 16.41 19.31 12.22
C VAL A 58 17.50 19.43 13.29
N PHE A 59 18.64 18.77 13.13
CA PHE A 59 19.80 18.91 14.00
C PHE A 59 20.31 20.35 14.04
N LEU A 60 20.45 21.01 12.88
CA LEU A 60 20.85 22.42 12.80
C LEU A 60 19.81 23.36 13.43
N LEU A 61 18.52 23.08 13.26
CA LEU A 61 17.44 23.82 13.91
C LEU A 61 17.49 23.66 15.44
N ARG A 62 17.68 22.42 15.94
CA ARG A 62 17.86 22.14 17.36
C ARG A 62 19.16 22.76 17.91
N ARG A 63 20.24 22.79 17.11
CA ARG A 63 21.51 23.43 17.46
C ARG A 63 21.41 24.96 17.53
N ARG A 64 20.68 25.58 16.61
CA ARG A 64 20.38 27.02 16.66
C ARG A 64 19.49 27.37 17.85
N GLY A 65 18.53 26.50 18.20
CA GLY A 65 17.71 26.64 19.41
C GLY A 65 18.49 26.40 20.72
N MET A 66 19.53 25.56 20.70
CA MET A 66 20.36 25.22 21.88
C MET A 66 21.02 26.43 22.55
N HIS A 67 21.31 27.51 21.82
CA HIS A 67 21.91 28.71 22.41
C HIS A 67 20.99 29.49 23.37
N ARG A 68 19.68 29.15 23.44
CA ARG A 68 18.73 29.76 24.39
C ARG A 68 18.33 28.85 25.55
N ILE A 69 18.74 27.58 25.54
CA ILE A 69 18.16 26.56 26.42
C ILE A 69 19.05 26.38 27.65
N ARG A 70 18.52 26.76 28.82
CA ARG A 70 19.11 26.39 30.12
C ARG A 70 19.02 24.88 30.29
N GLN A 71 20.13 24.17 30.06
CA GLN A 71 20.25 22.77 30.45
C GLN A 71 20.31 22.68 31.98
N GLN A 72 19.21 22.33 32.63
CA GLN A 72 19.25 21.85 34.01
C GLN A 72 19.35 20.32 33.98
N HIS A 73 20.58 19.81 34.12
CA HIS A 73 20.81 18.43 34.50
C HIS A 73 20.69 18.33 36.04
N ILE A 74 19.79 17.47 36.53
CA ILE A 74 20.06 16.30 37.38
C ILE A 74 18.72 15.76 37.91
N ALA A 75 18.64 14.43 37.86
CA ALA A 75 17.62 13.54 38.39
C ALA A 75 16.91 14.05 39.66
N GLN A 76 15.62 14.35 39.55
CA GLN A 76 14.72 14.17 40.69
C GLN A 76 14.11 12.76 40.61
N PRO A 77 13.81 12.13 41.77
CA PRO A 77 13.05 10.89 41.77
C PRO A 77 11.80 11.12 40.93
N THR A 78 11.57 10.25 39.95
CA THR A 78 10.40 10.34 39.10
C THR A 78 9.17 10.41 40.01
N SER A 79 8.52 11.57 40.08
CA SER A 79 7.32 11.72 40.90
C SER A 79 6.29 10.69 40.42
N PRO A 80 5.55 10.04 41.34
CA PRO A 80 4.49 9.11 40.97
C PRO A 80 3.55 9.68 39.90
N ALA A 81 3.25 10.98 39.95
CA ALA A 81 2.41 11.67 38.98
C ALA A 81 2.97 11.62 37.54
N VAL A 82 4.30 11.70 37.37
CA VAL A 82 4.93 11.63 36.04
C VAL A 82 4.83 10.22 35.47
N VAL A 83 4.93 9.21 36.34
CA VAL A 83 4.73 7.81 35.96
C VAL A 83 3.27 7.56 35.59
N ASP A 84 2.32 8.17 36.30
CA ASP A 84 0.89 8.08 35.97
C ASP A 84 0.61 8.60 34.56
N VAL A 85 1.13 9.78 34.19
CA VAL A 85 1.02 10.31 32.82
C VAL A 85 1.68 9.37 31.80
N ALA A 86 2.86 8.82 32.10
CA ALA A 86 3.51 7.87 31.20
C ALA A 86 2.68 6.60 30.99
N MET A 87 1.97 6.15 32.03
CA MET A 87 1.08 4.98 31.99
C MET A 87 -0.20 5.21 31.17
N GLU A 88 -0.55 6.46 30.84
CA GLU A 88 -1.65 6.76 29.91
C GLU A 88 -1.32 6.36 28.47
N SER A 89 -0.03 6.19 28.14
CA SER A 89 0.34 5.69 26.82
C SER A 89 -0.07 4.23 26.64
N PRO A 90 -0.80 3.90 25.56
CA PRO A 90 -1.14 2.51 25.22
C PRO A 90 0.09 1.61 25.03
N VAL A 91 1.25 2.19 24.69
CA VAL A 91 2.48 1.44 24.47
C VAL A 91 3.24 1.23 25.79
N LEU A 92 3.38 2.27 26.61
CA LEU A 92 4.14 2.17 27.85
C LEU A 92 3.42 1.34 28.91
N SER A 93 2.09 1.40 28.96
CA SER A 93 1.28 0.63 29.91
C SER A 93 1.49 -0.88 29.81
N LEU A 94 1.87 -1.40 28.62
CA LEU A 94 2.18 -2.81 28.39
C LEU A 94 3.37 -3.33 29.21
N PHE A 95 4.29 -2.45 29.62
CA PHE A 95 5.46 -2.85 30.41
C PHE A 95 5.16 -3.03 31.91
N GLY A 96 4.02 -2.50 32.37
CA GLY A 96 3.70 -2.40 33.79
C GLY A 96 4.42 -1.23 34.49
N ARG A 97 3.83 -0.81 35.61
CA ARG A 97 4.21 0.41 36.34
C ARG A 97 5.68 0.43 36.76
N ASP A 98 6.20 -0.69 37.28
CA ASP A 98 7.57 -0.74 37.81
C ASP A 98 8.63 -0.54 36.71
N LYS A 99 8.42 -1.14 35.55
CA LYS A 99 9.32 -0.98 34.40
C LYS A 99 9.22 0.42 33.80
N VAL A 100 8.02 1.00 33.72
CA VAL A 100 7.84 2.39 33.30
C VAL A 100 8.50 3.35 34.27
N ALA A 101 8.34 3.15 35.59
CA ALA A 101 9.03 3.94 36.60
C ALA A 101 10.55 3.87 36.46
N ALA A 102 11.10 2.67 36.23
CA ALA A 102 12.53 2.47 35.98
C ALA A 102 12.99 3.19 34.71
N LEU A 103 12.22 3.09 33.62
CA LEU A 103 12.50 3.77 32.37
C LEU A 103 12.51 5.30 32.56
N MET A 104 11.53 5.83 33.28
CA MET A 104 11.43 7.27 33.55
C MET A 104 12.56 7.84 34.40
N ARG A 105 13.29 7.02 35.19
CA ARG A 105 14.52 7.49 35.86
C ARG A 105 15.62 7.89 34.88
N SER A 106 15.58 7.37 33.65
CA SER A 106 16.51 7.76 32.57
C SER A 106 15.99 8.92 31.71
N ALA A 107 14.76 9.39 31.96
CA ALA A 107 14.17 10.46 31.18
C ALA A 107 14.93 11.78 31.38
N ARG A 108 15.15 12.50 30.28
CA ARG A 108 15.74 13.83 30.33
C ARG A 108 14.62 14.86 30.47
N LEU A 109 14.62 15.61 31.57
CA LEU A 109 13.72 16.74 31.73
C LEU A 109 14.17 17.90 30.84
N ARG A 110 13.22 18.51 30.13
CA ARG A 110 13.43 19.76 29.40
C ARG A 110 12.20 20.65 29.53
N THR A 111 12.42 21.86 30.00
CA THR A 111 11.42 22.93 30.05
C THR A 111 11.46 23.73 28.75
N TYR A 112 10.28 24.07 28.25
CA TYR A 112 10.08 24.89 27.06
C TYR A 112 9.30 26.15 27.43
N GLU A 113 9.79 27.30 26.97
CA GLU A 113 9.13 28.60 27.16
C GLU A 113 8.04 28.84 26.09
N PRO A 114 7.06 29.72 26.33
CA PRO A 114 6.07 30.10 25.33
C PRO A 114 6.69 30.48 23.98
N GLY A 115 6.21 29.87 22.90
CA GLY A 115 6.68 30.07 21.53
C GLY A 115 7.82 29.14 21.11
N GLU A 116 8.44 28.39 22.04
CA GLU A 116 9.46 27.41 21.70
C GLU A 116 8.87 26.18 21.01
N VAL A 117 9.69 25.53 20.16
CA VAL A 117 9.27 24.36 19.38
C VAL A 117 9.61 23.09 20.15
N VAL A 118 8.59 22.31 20.49
CA VAL A 118 8.73 21.02 21.19
C VAL A 118 9.01 19.89 20.19
N LEU A 119 8.24 19.86 19.08
CA LEU A 119 8.43 18.92 17.97
C LEU A 119 8.46 19.68 16.64
N TYR A 120 9.42 19.36 15.79
CA TYR A 120 9.43 19.85 14.41
C TYR A 120 8.62 18.92 13.52
N ARG A 121 7.95 19.47 12.50
CA ARG A 121 7.35 18.66 11.43
C ARG A 121 8.44 17.84 10.74
N ASP A 122 8.11 16.61 10.37
CA ASP A 122 8.99 15.64 9.73
C ASP A 122 10.18 15.19 10.60
N GLU A 123 10.15 15.49 11.91
CA GLU A 123 11.19 15.08 12.85
C GLU A 123 11.14 13.55 13.08
N PRO A 124 12.26 12.83 12.86
CA PRO A 124 12.31 11.39 13.13
C PRO A 124 12.06 11.08 14.61
N ALA A 125 11.46 9.93 14.88
CA ALA A 125 11.21 9.46 16.23
C ALA A 125 12.53 9.34 17.03
N GLU A 126 13.61 8.89 16.40
CA GLU A 126 14.92 8.75 17.06
C GLU A 126 15.54 10.09 17.50
N ALA A 127 15.16 11.20 16.84
CA ALA A 127 15.69 12.52 17.17
C ALA A 127 14.87 13.21 18.28
N SER A 128 13.56 12.97 18.31
CA SER A 128 12.64 13.57 19.28
C SER A 128 12.54 12.77 20.57
N GLY A 129 12.64 11.44 20.50
CA GLY A 129 12.30 10.57 21.62
C GLY A 129 10.79 10.44 21.84
N LEU A 130 10.41 9.70 22.88
CA LEU A 130 9.05 9.69 23.41
C LEU A 130 8.94 10.80 24.45
N LEU A 131 7.92 11.64 24.35
CA LEU A 131 7.76 12.82 25.19
C LEU A 131 6.60 12.62 26.16
N VAL A 132 6.87 12.73 27.46
CA VAL A 132 5.84 12.74 28.51
C VAL A 132 5.68 14.18 28.98
N VAL A 133 4.50 14.75 28.73
CA VAL A 133 4.17 16.15 29.03
C VAL A 133 3.24 16.15 30.23
N THR A 134 3.70 16.70 31.35
CA THR A 134 2.97 16.62 32.63
C THR A 134 2.08 17.82 32.91
N GLY A 135 2.31 18.93 32.21
CA GLY A 135 1.56 20.16 32.41
C GLY A 135 1.90 21.24 31.39
N GLY A 136 1.06 22.27 31.34
CA GLY A 136 1.16 23.39 30.41
C GLY A 136 0.35 23.19 29.12
N THR A 137 0.32 24.20 28.26
CA THR A 137 -0.49 24.19 27.04
C THR A 137 0.41 24.11 25.81
N LEU A 138 0.07 23.20 24.91
CA LEU A 138 0.76 23.01 23.63
C LEU A 138 -0.17 23.42 22.48
N ALA A 139 0.40 23.64 21.29
CA ALA A 139 -0.39 23.78 20.07
C ALA A 139 0.29 23.11 18.88
N SER A 140 -0.48 22.33 18.12
CA SER A 140 -0.09 21.88 16.78
C SER A 140 -0.24 23.03 15.80
N VAL A 141 0.72 23.19 14.90
CA VAL A 141 0.72 24.24 13.87
C VAL A 141 0.46 23.63 12.50
N ASN A 142 -0.64 24.03 11.86
CA ASN A 142 -0.93 23.65 10.49
C ASN A 142 0.16 24.22 9.57
N ALA A 143 0.74 23.36 8.74
CA ALA A 143 1.85 23.77 7.88
C ALA A 143 1.46 24.80 6.82
N PHE A 144 0.21 24.75 6.35
CA PHE A 144 -0.34 25.57 5.28
C PHE A 144 -1.01 26.82 5.84
N THR A 145 -2.02 26.66 6.70
CA THR A 145 -2.83 27.78 7.22
C THR A 145 -2.14 28.55 8.33
N LYS A 146 -1.09 27.97 8.95
CA LYS A 146 -0.46 28.47 10.19
C LYS A 146 -1.39 28.53 11.39
N GLU A 147 -2.60 28.00 11.28
CA GLU A 147 -3.52 27.90 12.39
C GLU A 147 -2.94 27.01 13.48
N HIS A 148 -3.29 27.35 14.72
CA HIS A 148 -2.84 26.66 15.90
C HIS A 148 -3.99 25.91 16.54
N THR A 149 -3.91 24.58 16.53
CA THR A 149 -4.85 23.73 17.23
C THR A 149 -4.31 23.45 18.64
N PRO A 150 -5.05 23.80 19.71
CA PRO A 150 -4.61 23.55 21.08
C PRO A 150 -4.46 22.05 21.32
N ILE A 151 -3.45 21.69 22.13
CA ILE A 151 -3.21 20.34 22.63
C ILE A 151 -3.22 20.43 24.16
N GLU A 152 -4.14 19.72 24.78
CA GLU A 152 -4.30 19.65 26.23
C GLU A 152 -3.24 18.71 26.84
N SER A 153 -2.73 19.05 28.02
CA SER A 153 -1.86 18.17 28.81
C SER A 153 -2.50 17.92 30.19
N PRO A 154 -2.15 16.83 30.89
CA PRO A 154 -1.05 15.89 30.62
C PRO A 154 -1.27 14.99 29.39
N LEU A 155 -0.20 14.58 28.71
CA LEU A 155 -0.25 13.57 27.66
C LEU A 155 1.11 12.94 27.33
N VAL A 156 1.08 11.87 26.53
CA VAL A 156 2.29 11.29 25.91
C VAL A 156 2.29 11.54 24.40
N LEU A 157 3.35 12.17 23.90
CA LEU A 157 3.58 12.35 22.47
C LEU A 157 4.59 11.32 21.95
N ARG A 158 4.43 10.94 20.68
CA ARG A 158 5.34 10.08 19.90
C ARG A 158 5.40 8.61 20.34
N ASP A 159 4.50 8.16 21.19
CA ASP A 159 4.41 6.76 21.59
C ASP A 159 4.19 5.80 20.41
N THR A 160 3.29 6.16 19.50
CA THR A 160 3.01 5.45 18.24
C THR A 160 4.07 5.71 17.17
N GLY A 161 4.66 6.90 17.16
CA GLY A 161 5.74 7.26 16.22
C GLY A 161 6.98 6.38 16.36
N MET A 162 7.24 5.85 17.55
CA MET A 162 8.28 4.86 17.79
C MET A 162 8.02 3.53 17.07
N LEU A 163 6.75 3.11 17.03
CA LEU A 163 6.31 1.82 16.48
C LEU A 163 6.22 1.87 14.94
N THR A 164 5.76 3.00 14.40
CA THR A 164 5.50 3.16 12.97
C THR A 164 6.73 3.63 12.17
N GLU A 165 7.76 4.12 12.86
CA GLU A 165 8.89 4.85 12.27
C GLU A 165 8.48 6.08 11.44
N GLU A 166 7.23 6.54 11.61
CA GLU A 166 6.74 7.71 10.90
C GLU A 166 7.22 8.98 11.60
N PRO A 167 7.67 9.98 10.82
CA PRO A 167 8.16 11.23 11.39
C PRO A 167 7.02 12.02 12.03
N ALA A 168 7.36 13.05 12.81
CA ALA A 168 6.37 13.89 13.47
C ALA A 168 5.42 14.53 12.43
N PRO A 169 4.10 14.32 12.56
CA PRO A 169 3.14 14.72 11.52
C PRO A 169 2.97 16.24 11.42
N ALA A 170 3.23 16.95 12.52
CA ALA A 170 3.05 18.38 12.64
C ALA A 170 4.16 19.02 13.48
N LYS A 171 4.27 20.35 13.37
CA LYS A 171 5.08 21.16 14.26
C LYS A 171 4.28 21.43 15.54
N VAL A 172 4.86 21.17 16.70
CA VAL A 172 4.24 21.46 18.00
C VAL A 172 5.02 22.55 18.72
N VAL A 173 4.32 23.54 19.24
CA VAL A 173 4.90 24.68 19.97
C VAL A 173 4.31 24.79 21.38
N ALA A 174 5.11 25.26 22.32
CA ALA A 174 4.67 25.61 23.66
C ALA A 174 3.87 26.92 23.63
N ARG A 175 2.74 26.96 24.34
CA ARG A 175 1.89 28.14 24.52
C ARG A 175 2.01 28.72 25.94
N SER A 176 2.31 27.88 26.91
CA SER A 176 2.77 28.26 28.25
C SER A 176 4.20 27.73 28.46
N VAL A 177 4.73 27.89 29.68
CA VAL A 177 5.85 27.05 30.12
C VAL A 177 5.38 25.59 30.14
N VAL A 178 6.17 24.69 29.56
CA VAL A 178 5.86 23.26 29.45
C VAL A 178 7.07 22.43 29.86
N ASP A 179 6.89 21.54 30.83
CA ASP A 179 7.88 20.56 31.23
C ASP A 179 7.68 19.24 30.47
N VAL A 180 8.75 18.77 29.83
CA VAL A 180 8.72 17.57 29.00
C VAL A 180 9.81 16.60 29.45
N PHE A 181 9.41 15.39 29.82
CA PHE A 181 10.31 14.29 30.09
C PHE A 181 10.53 13.50 28.79
N ILE A 182 11.78 13.42 28.36
CA ILE A 182 12.16 12.83 27.08
C ILE A 182 12.80 11.46 27.33
N LEU A 183 12.14 10.41 26.85
CA LEU A 183 12.65 9.04 26.83
C LEU A 183 13.35 8.74 25.51
N ASN A 184 14.54 8.15 25.60
CA ASN A 184 15.27 7.67 24.43
C ASN A 184 14.60 6.40 23.89
N LEU A 185 14.31 6.38 22.59
CA LEU A 185 13.69 5.21 21.96
C LEU A 185 14.54 3.95 22.06
N LYS A 186 15.86 4.05 22.15
CA LYS A 186 16.73 2.89 22.35
C LYS A 186 16.41 2.18 23.67
N ASP A 187 16.17 2.96 24.72
CA ASP A 187 15.90 2.43 26.05
C ASP A 187 14.48 1.84 26.11
N VAL A 188 13.50 2.51 25.49
CA VAL A 188 12.13 1.98 25.38
C VAL A 188 12.11 0.66 24.57
N ARG A 189 12.80 0.62 23.42
CA ARG A 189 12.88 -0.58 22.57
C ARG A 189 13.60 -1.74 23.25
N ALA A 190 14.58 -1.46 24.11
CA ALA A 190 15.25 -2.50 24.89
C ALA A 190 14.26 -3.22 25.83
N THR A 191 13.27 -2.50 26.36
CA THR A 191 12.24 -3.04 27.25
C THR A 191 11.26 -3.99 26.55
N PHE A 192 11.11 -3.93 25.22
CA PHE A 192 10.25 -4.86 24.46
C PHE A 192 10.65 -6.33 24.64
N ARG A 193 11.93 -6.61 24.90
CA ARG A 193 12.42 -7.98 25.17
C ARG A 193 11.82 -8.60 26.44
N SER A 194 11.22 -7.78 27.29
CA SER A 194 10.62 -8.19 28.56
C SER A 194 9.09 -8.35 28.50
N LEU A 195 8.48 -8.17 27.33
CA LEU A 195 7.06 -8.39 27.11
C LEU A 195 6.77 -9.88 26.97
N ASP A 196 5.66 -10.32 27.54
CA ASP A 196 5.13 -11.67 27.35
C ASP A 196 4.34 -11.78 26.04
N ALA A 197 3.91 -12.99 25.67
CA ALA A 197 3.19 -13.22 24.43
C ALA A 197 1.89 -12.40 24.30
N PRO A 198 1.03 -12.30 25.34
CA PRO A 198 -0.16 -11.44 25.28
C PRO A 198 0.17 -9.95 25.05
N ALA A 199 1.17 -9.40 25.74
CA ALA A 199 1.56 -8.01 25.54
C ALA A 199 2.19 -7.76 24.17
N LEU A 200 2.94 -8.73 23.62
CA LEU A 200 3.47 -8.66 22.26
C LEU A 200 2.35 -8.65 21.21
N GLU A 201 1.30 -9.46 21.38
CA GLU A 201 0.14 -9.42 20.49
C GLU A 201 -0.57 -8.07 20.59
N LYS A 202 -0.76 -7.54 21.80
CA LYS A 202 -1.36 -6.23 21.98
C LYS A 202 -0.52 -5.10 21.37
N LEU A 203 0.79 -5.17 21.50
CA LEU A 203 1.73 -4.24 20.87
C LEU A 203 1.62 -4.30 19.34
N ARG A 204 1.48 -5.50 18.78
CA ARG A 204 1.27 -5.70 17.33
C ARG A 204 -0.04 -5.05 16.88
N GLU A 205 -1.15 -5.29 17.57
CA GLU A 205 -2.44 -4.64 17.28
C GLU A 205 -2.33 -3.11 17.28
N LEU A 206 -1.75 -2.53 18.33
CA LEU A 206 -1.54 -1.08 18.43
C LEU A 206 -0.66 -0.55 17.29
N THR A 207 0.38 -1.30 16.92
CA THR A 207 1.26 -0.92 15.81
C THR A 207 0.52 -0.95 14.48
N VAL A 208 -0.32 -1.95 14.22
CA VAL A 208 -1.16 -2.03 13.01
C VAL A 208 -2.04 -0.79 12.90
N VAL A 209 -2.79 -0.46 13.96
CA VAL A 209 -3.73 0.68 13.99
C VAL A 209 -2.98 1.99 13.79
N ALA A 210 -1.94 2.24 14.59
CA ALA A 210 -1.14 3.46 14.50
C ALA A 210 -0.50 3.62 13.12
N ARG A 211 0.02 2.53 12.55
CA ARG A 211 0.65 2.57 11.23
C ARG A 211 -0.36 2.83 10.13
N ARG A 212 -1.53 2.19 10.20
CA ARG A 212 -2.62 2.38 9.25
C ARG A 212 -3.06 3.85 9.20
N ASP A 213 -3.27 4.45 10.35
CA ASP A 213 -3.77 5.82 10.44
C ASP A 213 -2.68 6.83 10.00
N ALA A 214 -1.43 6.61 10.42
CA ALA A 214 -0.29 7.41 9.96
C ALA A 214 -0.07 7.28 8.44
N PHE A 215 -0.21 6.07 7.90
CA PHE A 215 -0.14 5.79 6.46
C PHE A 215 -1.22 6.55 5.70
N ALA A 216 -2.48 6.44 6.12
CA ALA A 216 -3.61 7.09 5.45
C ALA A 216 -3.45 8.62 5.42
N ALA A 217 -2.97 9.21 6.51
CA ALA A 217 -2.73 10.65 6.61
C ALA A 217 -1.52 11.11 5.77
N ALA A 218 -0.45 10.33 5.75
CA ALA A 218 0.78 10.70 5.03
C ALA A 218 0.73 10.39 3.53
N PHE A 219 -0.05 9.39 3.13
CA PHE A 219 -0.13 8.87 1.77
C PHE A 219 -1.57 8.63 1.34
N PRO A 220 -2.42 9.67 1.30
CA PRO A 220 -3.80 9.52 0.82
C PRO A 220 -3.81 8.89 -0.57
N HIS A 221 -4.81 8.04 -0.83
CA HIS A 221 -5.03 7.50 -2.17
C HIS A 221 -5.37 8.65 -3.11
N SER A 222 -4.85 8.57 -4.34
CA SER A 222 -5.17 9.49 -5.42
C SER A 222 -5.40 8.69 -6.69
N GLU A 223 -6.12 9.28 -7.64
CA GLU A 223 -6.45 8.67 -8.92
C GLU A 223 -5.17 8.27 -9.64
N LEU A 224 -4.14 9.12 -9.55
CA LEU A 224 -2.81 8.89 -10.12
C LEU A 224 -2.09 7.69 -9.53
N PHE A 225 -2.22 7.49 -8.22
CA PHE A 225 -1.69 6.27 -7.61
C PHE A 225 -2.46 5.06 -8.13
N MET A 226 -3.78 5.16 -8.21
CA MET A 226 -4.62 4.08 -8.73
C MET A 226 -4.35 3.79 -10.21
N ARG A 227 -3.93 4.75 -11.03
CA ARG A 227 -3.51 4.53 -12.44
C ARG A 227 -2.33 3.57 -12.58
N LEU A 228 -1.53 3.37 -11.52
CA LEU A 228 -0.49 2.34 -11.52
C LEU A 228 -1.08 0.93 -11.52
N SER A 229 -2.29 0.76 -10.99
CA SER A 229 -3.06 -0.47 -11.13
C SER A 229 -3.67 -0.57 -12.52
N TRP A 230 -3.48 -1.72 -13.17
CA TRP A 230 -4.07 -1.99 -14.48
C TRP A 230 -5.60 -1.90 -14.46
N VAL A 231 -6.26 -2.22 -13.35
CA VAL A 231 -7.74 -2.27 -13.25
C VAL A 231 -8.38 -0.91 -13.52
N SER A 232 -7.65 0.17 -13.23
CA SER A 232 -8.16 1.52 -13.31
C SER A 232 -7.68 2.26 -14.55
N GLN A 233 -6.71 1.75 -15.32
CA GLN A 233 -6.02 2.51 -16.38
C GLN A 233 -6.94 3.11 -17.44
N ARG A 234 -8.05 2.43 -17.75
CA ARG A 234 -8.99 2.83 -18.81
C ARG A 234 -10.24 3.56 -18.30
N LEU A 235 -10.39 3.71 -16.99
CA LEU A 235 -11.54 4.39 -16.40
C LEU A 235 -11.35 5.90 -16.43
N SER A 236 -12.41 6.70 -16.56
CA SER A 236 -12.33 8.15 -16.33
C SER A 236 -12.07 8.46 -14.86
N ASP A 237 -11.62 9.67 -14.54
CA ASP A 237 -11.42 10.08 -13.13
C ASP A 237 -12.75 10.12 -12.36
N ALA A 238 -13.87 10.37 -13.05
CA ALA A 238 -15.20 10.35 -12.45
C ALA A 238 -15.62 8.91 -12.09
N GLU A 239 -15.45 7.96 -13.03
CA GLU A 239 -15.73 6.53 -12.79
C GLU A 239 -14.83 5.97 -11.69
N MET A 240 -13.54 6.32 -11.69
CA MET A 240 -12.63 5.86 -10.65
C MET A 240 -13.06 6.36 -9.27
N ARG A 241 -13.46 7.64 -9.17
CA ARG A 241 -14.00 8.20 -7.92
C ARG A 241 -15.27 7.52 -7.48
N GLU A 242 -16.18 7.29 -8.42
CA GLU A 242 -17.48 6.69 -8.17
C GLU A 242 -17.40 5.24 -7.71
N TYR A 243 -16.49 4.43 -8.27
CA TYR A 243 -16.45 2.98 -8.01
C TYR A 243 -15.31 2.53 -7.09
N PHE A 244 -14.19 3.25 -7.02
CA PHE A 244 -13.00 2.82 -6.30
C PHE A 244 -12.63 3.75 -5.15
N MET A 245 -12.38 5.04 -5.44
CA MET A 245 -11.63 5.92 -4.53
C MET A 245 -12.24 6.00 -3.12
N SER A 246 -13.54 6.27 -3.01
CA SER A 246 -14.20 6.42 -1.70
C SER A 246 -14.36 5.12 -0.89
N ARG A 247 -13.97 3.98 -1.46
CA ARG A 247 -14.12 2.64 -0.87
C ARG A 247 -12.77 1.98 -0.55
N LEU A 248 -11.66 2.62 -0.91
CA LEU A 248 -10.33 2.14 -0.59
C LEU A 248 -10.05 2.31 0.90
N VAL A 249 -9.77 1.20 1.58
CA VAL A 249 -9.40 1.20 2.99
C VAL A 249 -7.90 0.96 3.15
N PRO A 250 -7.23 1.69 4.06
CA PRO A 250 -5.82 1.48 4.31
C PRO A 250 -5.61 0.16 5.08
N VAL A 251 -4.66 -0.66 4.63
CA VAL A 251 -4.27 -1.93 5.25
C VAL A 251 -2.75 -2.00 5.37
N VAL A 252 -2.27 -2.63 6.45
CA VAL A 252 -0.86 -2.79 6.76
C VAL A 252 -0.56 -4.26 6.98
N PHE A 253 0.52 -4.74 6.36
CA PHE A 253 1.06 -6.08 6.57
C PHE A 253 2.50 -5.98 7.07
N PHE A 254 2.86 -6.73 8.11
CA PHE A 254 4.22 -6.85 8.63
C PHE A 254 5.02 -7.92 7.88
N PRO A 255 6.36 -7.90 7.95
CA PRO A 255 7.18 -8.97 7.39
C PRO A 255 6.70 -10.34 7.88
N GLY A 256 6.47 -11.26 6.94
CA GLY A 256 5.94 -12.60 7.22
C GLY A 256 4.42 -12.73 7.09
N ASP A 257 3.66 -11.62 7.14
CA ASP A 257 2.20 -11.66 7.01
C ASP A 257 1.79 -12.13 5.62
N VAL A 258 0.82 -13.04 5.57
CA VAL A 258 0.24 -13.53 4.31
C VAL A 258 -0.84 -12.56 3.85
N ILE A 259 -0.65 -11.98 2.67
CA ILE A 259 -1.60 -11.07 2.02
C ILE A 259 -2.73 -11.88 1.37
N CYS A 260 -2.37 -12.96 0.67
CA CYS A 260 -3.32 -13.91 0.13
C CYS A 260 -2.70 -15.32 0.06
N THR A 261 -3.55 -16.35 0.10
CA THR A 261 -3.13 -17.75 0.15
C THR A 261 -3.61 -18.48 -1.09
N ALA A 262 -2.71 -19.22 -1.76
CA ALA A 262 -3.08 -20.04 -2.90
C ALA A 262 -4.26 -20.98 -2.56
N GLY A 263 -5.22 -21.07 -3.48
CA GLY A 263 -6.40 -21.92 -3.32
C GLY A 263 -7.51 -21.35 -2.45
N THR A 264 -7.35 -20.21 -1.77
CA THR A 264 -8.47 -19.56 -1.05
C THR A 264 -9.29 -18.66 -1.97
N ALA A 265 -10.55 -18.42 -1.62
CA ALA A 265 -11.42 -17.53 -2.37
C ALA A 265 -10.93 -16.08 -2.24
N ALA A 266 -10.97 -15.33 -3.35
CA ALA A 266 -10.66 -13.91 -3.32
C ALA A 266 -11.82 -13.09 -2.76
N ASP A 267 -11.54 -12.31 -1.73
CA ASP A 267 -12.49 -11.47 -0.99
C ASP A 267 -12.14 -9.98 -1.06
N ALA A 268 -10.94 -9.64 -1.55
CA ALA A 268 -10.48 -8.29 -1.80
C ALA A 268 -9.30 -8.30 -2.79
N PHE A 269 -8.91 -7.10 -3.24
CA PHE A 269 -7.61 -6.88 -3.86
C PHE A 269 -6.88 -5.72 -3.19
N TRP A 270 -5.56 -5.71 -3.29
CA TRP A 270 -4.69 -4.74 -2.64
C TRP A 270 -3.80 -4.02 -3.64
N CYS A 271 -3.72 -2.70 -3.55
CA CYS A 271 -2.77 -1.84 -4.25
C CYS A 271 -1.61 -1.50 -3.31
N ILE A 272 -0.42 -2.04 -3.58
CA ILE A 272 0.76 -1.79 -2.75
C ILE A 272 1.22 -0.34 -2.93
N ARG A 273 1.20 0.44 -1.85
CA ARG A 273 1.66 1.83 -1.84
C ARG A 273 3.12 1.93 -1.39
N ARG A 274 3.51 1.14 -0.38
CA ARG A 274 4.88 1.06 0.15
C ARG A 274 5.20 -0.38 0.53
N GLY A 275 6.49 -0.71 0.51
CA GLY A 275 6.99 -2.03 0.89
C GLY A 275 7.19 -2.97 -0.29
N THR A 276 7.51 -4.22 0.03
CA THR A 276 7.73 -5.30 -0.92
C THR A 276 7.05 -6.56 -0.42
N ALA A 277 6.34 -7.24 -1.31
CA ALA A 277 5.76 -8.56 -1.08
C ALA A 277 6.44 -9.59 -2.00
N GLU A 278 6.50 -10.83 -1.54
CA GLU A 278 7.00 -12.00 -2.24
C GLU A 278 5.82 -12.82 -2.74
N VAL A 279 5.84 -13.16 -4.02
CA VAL A 279 4.94 -14.16 -4.61
C VAL A 279 5.61 -15.51 -4.49
N LEU A 280 4.94 -16.48 -3.88
CA LEU A 280 5.49 -17.80 -3.59
C LEU A 280 4.96 -18.84 -4.59
N HIS A 281 5.83 -19.77 -4.98
CA HIS A 281 5.46 -21.01 -5.66
C HIS A 281 4.82 -22.00 -4.69
N GLY A 282 4.25 -23.09 -5.20
CA GLY A 282 3.57 -24.11 -4.38
C GLY A 282 4.47 -24.85 -3.40
N ASP A 283 5.78 -24.84 -3.64
CA ASP A 283 6.85 -25.38 -2.77
C ASP A 283 7.37 -24.36 -1.73
N GLY A 284 6.87 -23.11 -1.75
CA GLY A 284 7.28 -22.05 -0.85
C GLY A 284 8.45 -21.19 -1.34
N GLU A 285 9.01 -21.49 -2.51
CA GLU A 285 10.10 -20.70 -3.12
C GLU A 285 9.59 -19.35 -3.64
N VAL A 286 10.45 -18.32 -3.59
CA VAL A 286 10.10 -16.97 -4.04
C VAL A 286 10.14 -16.89 -5.57
N ALA A 287 8.95 -16.87 -6.19
CA ALA A 287 8.76 -16.73 -7.63
C ALA A 287 9.10 -15.31 -8.12
N ALA A 288 8.65 -14.31 -7.38
CA ALA A 288 8.79 -12.90 -7.74
C ALA A 288 8.69 -12.00 -6.51
N ARG A 289 9.14 -10.75 -6.66
CA ARG A 289 8.95 -9.68 -5.69
C ARG A 289 8.18 -8.53 -6.33
N VAL A 290 7.12 -8.08 -5.66
CA VAL A 290 6.26 -6.97 -6.11
C VAL A 290 6.31 -5.83 -5.10
N GLY A 291 6.18 -4.59 -5.57
CA GLY A 291 6.33 -3.40 -4.74
C GLY A 291 5.33 -2.31 -5.11
N CYS A 292 5.69 -1.06 -4.82
CA CYS A 292 4.86 0.12 -5.08
C CYS A 292 4.23 0.11 -6.48
N GLY A 293 2.91 0.25 -6.56
CA GLY A 293 2.12 0.27 -7.78
C GLY A 293 1.59 -1.10 -8.21
N ALA A 294 2.13 -2.19 -7.67
CA ALA A 294 1.60 -3.53 -7.95
C ALA A 294 0.26 -3.75 -7.26
N THR A 295 -0.59 -4.54 -7.91
CA THR A 295 -1.82 -5.05 -7.33
C THR A 295 -1.74 -6.54 -7.07
N VAL A 296 -2.46 -6.99 -6.05
CA VAL A 296 -2.57 -8.40 -5.67
C VAL A 296 -4.04 -8.77 -5.58
N GLY A 297 -4.44 -9.82 -6.29
CA GLY A 297 -5.75 -10.47 -6.16
C GLY A 297 -6.84 -9.98 -7.12
N GLU A 298 -6.58 -8.92 -7.88
CA GLU A 298 -7.59 -8.28 -8.72
C GLU A 298 -8.08 -9.20 -9.86
N LEU A 299 -7.19 -9.98 -10.49
CA LEU A 299 -7.57 -10.99 -11.48
C LEU A 299 -8.47 -12.07 -10.88
N SER A 300 -8.18 -12.51 -9.65
CA SER A 300 -8.99 -13.54 -8.99
C SER A 300 -10.43 -13.07 -8.75
N LEU A 301 -10.62 -11.78 -8.44
CA LEU A 301 -11.96 -11.19 -8.35
C LEU A 301 -12.64 -11.11 -9.73
N CYS A 302 -11.96 -10.59 -10.76
CA CYS A 302 -12.54 -10.43 -12.10
C CYS A 302 -13.00 -11.76 -12.73
N PHE A 303 -12.23 -12.84 -12.52
CA PHE A 303 -12.54 -14.17 -13.07
C PHE A 303 -13.32 -15.07 -12.10
N ARG A 304 -13.66 -14.57 -10.89
CA ARG A 304 -14.28 -15.37 -9.81
C ARG A 304 -13.50 -16.65 -9.49
N GLU A 305 -12.18 -16.54 -9.48
CA GLU A 305 -11.24 -17.62 -9.22
C GLU A 305 -10.70 -17.57 -7.78
N ARG A 306 -10.24 -18.72 -7.28
CA ARG A 306 -9.36 -18.79 -6.10
C ARG A 306 -8.00 -18.14 -6.43
N PHE A 307 -7.29 -17.66 -5.41
CA PHE A 307 -5.93 -17.15 -5.61
C PHE A 307 -5.03 -18.24 -6.20
N GLY A 308 -4.28 -17.90 -7.24
CA GLY A 308 -3.38 -18.85 -7.91
C GLY A 308 -2.03 -19.04 -7.22
N VAL A 309 -1.68 -18.11 -6.32
CA VAL A 309 -0.37 -18.02 -5.65
C VAL A 309 -0.57 -17.52 -4.23
N THR A 310 0.38 -17.84 -3.35
CA THR A 310 0.47 -17.23 -2.03
C THR A 310 1.34 -15.98 -2.13
N VAL A 311 0.89 -14.87 -1.54
CA VAL A 311 1.66 -13.63 -1.48
C VAL A 311 1.91 -13.29 -0.02
N ARG A 312 3.17 -13.04 0.33
CA ARG A 312 3.62 -12.74 1.69
C ARG A 312 4.37 -11.42 1.73
N ALA A 313 4.15 -10.59 2.74
CA ALA A 313 4.90 -9.37 2.95
C ALA A 313 6.37 -9.70 3.31
N ALA A 314 7.33 -9.17 2.54
CA ALA A 314 8.77 -9.34 2.80
C ALA A 314 9.34 -8.19 3.65
N THR A 315 8.76 -7.00 3.49
CA THR A 315 8.94 -5.85 4.37
C THR A 315 7.60 -5.49 4.99
N ILE A 316 7.55 -4.44 5.81
CA ILE A 316 6.25 -3.82 6.09
C ILE A 316 5.66 -3.31 4.77
N VAL A 317 4.42 -3.67 4.48
CA VAL A 317 3.66 -3.29 3.28
C VAL A 317 2.49 -2.42 3.71
N ASP A 318 2.45 -1.19 3.20
CA ASP A 318 1.29 -0.31 3.30
C ASP A 318 0.52 -0.39 1.98
N ALA A 319 -0.76 -0.75 2.03
CA ALA A 319 -1.58 -0.96 0.85
C ALA A 319 -2.97 -0.34 0.99
N TRP A 320 -3.58 -0.02 -0.15
CA TRP A 320 -4.99 0.31 -0.24
C TRP A 320 -5.78 -0.92 -0.67
N CYS A 321 -6.83 -1.28 0.06
CA CYS A 321 -7.64 -2.46 -0.15
C CYS A 321 -9.01 -2.07 -0.71
N LEU A 322 -9.48 -2.81 -1.72
CA LEU A 322 -10.88 -2.77 -2.16
C LEU A 322 -11.50 -4.15 -1.95
N GLY A 323 -12.58 -4.19 -1.16
CA GLY A 323 -13.32 -5.44 -0.91
C GLY A 323 -14.09 -5.94 -2.14
N LYS A 324 -14.31 -7.26 -2.19
CA LYS A 324 -15.04 -7.96 -3.26
C LYS A 324 -16.38 -7.32 -3.57
N TYR A 325 -17.18 -6.98 -2.56
CA TYR A 325 -18.49 -6.35 -2.76
C TYR A 325 -18.40 -5.09 -3.64
N HIS A 326 -17.38 -4.26 -3.43
CA HIS A 326 -17.18 -3.04 -4.21
C HIS A 326 -16.66 -3.33 -5.61
N MET A 327 -15.79 -4.35 -5.77
CA MET A 327 -15.35 -4.81 -7.08
C MET A 327 -16.51 -5.39 -7.90
N ASP A 328 -17.37 -6.22 -7.29
CA ASP A 328 -18.55 -6.78 -7.95
C ASP A 328 -19.45 -5.66 -8.46
N ARG A 329 -19.71 -4.64 -7.62
CA ARG A 329 -20.47 -3.46 -8.05
C ARG A 329 -19.85 -2.70 -9.22
N ALA A 330 -18.52 -2.64 -9.31
CA ALA A 330 -17.84 -2.02 -10.45
C ALA A 330 -17.94 -2.89 -11.72
N LEU A 331 -17.90 -4.22 -11.57
CA LEU A 331 -18.08 -5.16 -12.69
C LEU A 331 -19.53 -5.19 -13.20
N GLU A 332 -20.50 -4.97 -12.32
CA GLU A 332 -21.94 -4.92 -12.61
C GLU A 332 -22.42 -3.51 -12.99
N ALA A 333 -21.52 -2.53 -13.01
CA ALA A 333 -21.82 -1.13 -13.30
C ALA A 333 -22.47 -0.95 -14.69
N PRO A 334 -23.50 -0.08 -14.81
CA PRO A 334 -24.00 0.43 -16.09
C PRO A 334 -22.91 1.20 -16.87
N GLU A 335 -23.20 1.57 -18.12
CA GLU A 335 -22.38 2.52 -18.91
C GLU A 335 -20.96 2.05 -19.25
N GLY A 336 -20.75 0.73 -19.39
CA GLY A 336 -19.53 0.18 -19.98
C GLY A 336 -18.32 0.10 -19.04
N VAL A 337 -18.37 0.65 -17.82
CA VAL A 337 -17.30 0.51 -16.81
C VAL A 337 -16.95 -0.96 -16.54
N GLY A 338 -17.98 -1.79 -16.28
CA GLY A 338 -17.77 -3.22 -16.08
C GLY A 338 -17.18 -3.91 -17.31
N ALA A 339 -17.54 -3.47 -18.52
CA ALA A 339 -16.97 -3.97 -19.77
C ALA A 339 -15.49 -3.56 -19.91
N LEU A 340 -15.13 -2.32 -19.61
CA LEU A 340 -13.75 -1.84 -19.62
C LEU A 340 -12.87 -2.63 -18.64
N ILE A 341 -13.36 -2.89 -17.43
CA ILE A 341 -12.63 -3.69 -16.43
C ILE A 341 -12.44 -5.12 -16.96
N ARG A 342 -13.49 -5.76 -17.49
CA ARG A 342 -13.42 -7.11 -18.06
C ARG A 342 -12.45 -7.19 -19.25
N ASP A 343 -12.53 -6.26 -20.19
CA ASP A 343 -11.64 -6.19 -21.35
C ASP A 343 -10.18 -6.07 -20.92
N THR A 344 -9.92 -5.23 -19.92
CA THR A 344 -8.57 -5.04 -19.39
C THR A 344 -8.09 -6.29 -18.64
N ALA A 345 -8.97 -6.96 -17.89
CA ALA A 345 -8.67 -8.22 -17.22
C ALA A 345 -8.33 -9.34 -18.24
N ILE A 346 -9.11 -9.45 -19.31
CA ILE A 346 -8.88 -10.39 -20.43
C ILE A 346 -7.53 -10.11 -21.07
N ALA A 347 -7.25 -8.85 -21.44
CA ALA A 347 -5.98 -8.47 -22.05
C ALA A 347 -4.78 -8.77 -21.12
N THR A 348 -4.92 -8.46 -19.83
CA THR A 348 -3.88 -8.71 -18.80
C THR A 348 -3.62 -10.20 -18.63
N ARG A 349 -4.67 -11.02 -18.48
CA ARG A 349 -4.54 -12.48 -18.37
C ARG A 349 -3.97 -13.09 -19.65
N LYS A 350 -4.36 -12.60 -20.83
CA LYS A 350 -3.83 -13.06 -22.12
C LYS A 350 -2.33 -12.79 -22.23
N ALA A 351 -1.89 -11.58 -21.88
CA ALA A 351 -0.46 -11.24 -21.85
C ALA A 351 0.32 -12.12 -20.86
N TRP A 352 -0.24 -12.36 -19.67
CA TRP A 352 0.37 -13.27 -18.69
C TRP A 352 0.49 -14.70 -19.23
N LEU A 353 -0.57 -15.25 -19.81
CA LEU A 353 -0.55 -16.60 -20.41
C LEU A 353 0.48 -16.71 -21.53
N LEU A 354 0.61 -15.69 -22.39
CA LEU A 354 1.61 -15.65 -23.45
C LEU A 354 3.04 -15.65 -22.90
N ASP A 355 3.33 -14.86 -21.86
CA ASP A 355 4.65 -14.86 -21.20
C ASP A 355 5.00 -16.21 -20.56
N HIS A 356 3.99 -16.92 -20.04
CA HIS A 356 4.18 -18.20 -19.34
C HIS A 356 4.12 -19.42 -20.25
N LYS A 357 3.61 -19.26 -21.47
CA LYS A 357 3.34 -20.32 -22.43
C LYS A 357 4.53 -21.23 -22.67
N ALA A 358 5.72 -20.68 -22.89
CA ALA A 358 6.93 -21.47 -23.15
C ALA A 358 7.30 -22.37 -21.95
N ARG A 359 6.99 -21.93 -20.73
CA ARG A 359 7.26 -22.70 -19.50
C ARG A 359 6.18 -23.73 -19.20
N THR A 360 4.92 -23.44 -19.55
CA THR A 360 3.78 -24.30 -19.20
C THR A 360 3.39 -25.29 -20.29
N ALA A 361 3.73 -25.02 -21.56
CA ALA A 361 3.37 -25.89 -22.69
C ALA A 361 3.72 -27.37 -22.48
N PRO A 362 4.94 -27.76 -22.04
CA PRO A 362 5.27 -29.17 -21.86
C PRO A 362 4.35 -29.90 -20.87
N ALA A 363 3.86 -29.21 -19.84
CA ALA A 363 2.98 -29.78 -18.84
C ALA A 363 1.57 -30.12 -19.38
N HIS A 364 1.18 -29.54 -20.53
CA HIS A 364 -0.12 -29.75 -21.16
C HIS A 364 -0.13 -30.86 -22.23
N VAL A 365 1.04 -31.40 -22.61
CA VAL A 365 1.15 -32.49 -23.60
C VAL A 365 0.30 -33.71 -23.22
N PRO A 366 0.30 -34.21 -21.97
CA PRO A 366 -0.51 -35.38 -21.60
C PRO A 366 -2.02 -35.13 -21.75
N SER A 367 -2.50 -33.91 -21.48
CA SER A 367 -3.93 -33.57 -21.59
C SER A 367 -4.42 -33.64 -23.03
N LEU A 368 -3.57 -33.33 -24.01
CA LEU A 368 -3.91 -33.40 -25.44
C LEU A 368 -4.00 -34.84 -25.97
N ARG A 369 -3.43 -35.83 -25.27
CA ARG A 369 -3.56 -37.25 -25.63
C ARG A 369 -5.00 -37.77 -25.52
N SER A 370 -5.83 -37.09 -24.73
CA SER A 370 -7.26 -37.40 -24.64
C SER A 370 -8.04 -37.05 -25.92
N VAL A 371 -7.47 -36.24 -26.81
CA VAL A 371 -8.07 -35.90 -28.10
C VAL A 371 -7.79 -37.04 -29.08
N PRO A 372 -8.81 -37.71 -29.66
CA PRO A 372 -8.62 -38.90 -30.49
C PRO A 372 -7.61 -38.72 -31.63
N TYR A 373 -7.60 -37.55 -32.27
CA TYR A 373 -6.71 -37.24 -33.41
C TYR A 373 -5.27 -36.90 -33.00
N LEU A 374 -4.99 -36.71 -31.71
CA LEU A 374 -3.66 -36.39 -31.17
C LEU A 374 -3.10 -37.50 -30.28
N ALA A 375 -3.88 -38.57 -30.05
CA ALA A 375 -3.52 -39.68 -29.17
C ALA A 375 -2.17 -40.31 -29.55
N ASP A 376 -1.91 -40.48 -30.85
CA ASP A 376 -0.69 -41.12 -31.38
C ASP A 376 0.31 -40.13 -32.00
N ALA A 377 0.05 -38.81 -31.90
CA ALA A 377 0.94 -37.81 -32.50
C ALA A 377 2.31 -37.77 -31.80
N PRO A 378 3.44 -37.52 -32.50
CA PRO A 378 4.73 -37.35 -31.82
C PRO A 378 4.71 -36.17 -30.84
N ASP A 379 5.41 -36.28 -29.69
CA ASP A 379 5.49 -35.21 -28.69
C ASP A 379 5.98 -33.90 -29.29
N ALA A 380 6.94 -33.95 -30.22
CA ALA A 380 7.44 -32.78 -30.93
C ALA A 380 6.35 -32.08 -31.76
N SER A 381 5.37 -32.82 -32.28
CA SER A 381 4.24 -32.25 -33.01
C SER A 381 3.23 -31.59 -32.06
N ILE A 382 2.93 -32.25 -30.94
CA ILE A 382 2.04 -31.69 -29.89
C ILE A 382 2.67 -30.43 -29.28
N ASP A 383 3.97 -30.46 -29.00
CA ASP A 383 4.69 -29.30 -28.48
C ASP A 383 4.64 -28.14 -29.49
N ARG A 384 4.88 -28.36 -30.79
CA ARG A 384 4.71 -27.30 -31.81
C ARG A 384 3.29 -26.73 -31.85
N LEU A 385 2.26 -27.57 -31.72
CA LEU A 385 0.87 -27.09 -31.66
C LEU A 385 0.64 -26.23 -30.42
N LEU A 386 1.13 -26.67 -29.26
CA LEU A 386 1.07 -25.89 -28.02
C LEU A 386 1.84 -24.58 -28.13
N GLN A 387 3.03 -24.58 -28.74
CA GLN A 387 3.82 -23.38 -29.02
C GLN A 387 3.17 -22.44 -30.04
N ALA A 388 2.26 -22.94 -30.89
CA ALA A 388 1.44 -22.12 -31.79
C ALA A 388 0.10 -21.67 -31.17
N ALA A 389 -0.40 -22.35 -30.14
CA ALA A 389 -1.71 -22.10 -29.54
C ALA A 389 -1.87 -20.68 -28.99
N VAL A 390 -2.95 -19.99 -29.34
CA VAL A 390 -3.23 -18.64 -28.82
C VAL A 390 -4.14 -18.76 -27.60
N PRO A 391 -3.80 -18.13 -26.45
CA PRO A 391 -4.69 -18.14 -25.31
C PRO A 391 -5.97 -17.37 -25.61
N VAL A 392 -7.10 -18.04 -25.37
CA VAL A 392 -8.44 -17.46 -25.36
C VAL A 392 -8.84 -17.31 -23.90
N VAL A 393 -9.22 -16.10 -23.51
CA VAL A 393 -9.62 -15.78 -22.14
C VAL A 393 -11.03 -15.22 -22.19
N SER A 394 -11.91 -15.85 -21.44
CA SER A 394 -13.31 -15.44 -21.29
C SER A 394 -13.64 -15.22 -19.83
N THR A 395 -14.62 -14.36 -19.56
CA THR A 395 -15.22 -14.20 -18.22
C THR A 395 -16.50 -15.05 -18.11
N VAL A 396 -17.05 -15.19 -16.91
CA VAL A 396 -18.24 -16.02 -16.65
C VAL A 396 -19.46 -15.64 -17.51
N HIS A 397 -19.53 -14.40 -17.99
CA HIS A 397 -20.69 -13.88 -18.72
C HIS A 397 -20.49 -13.81 -20.24
N SER A 398 -19.33 -14.22 -20.76
CA SER A 398 -19.04 -14.17 -22.19
C SER A 398 -19.01 -15.57 -22.82
N PRO A 399 -19.77 -15.82 -23.90
CA PRO A 399 -19.70 -17.11 -24.60
C PRO A 399 -18.29 -17.34 -25.15
N ILE A 400 -17.81 -18.58 -25.05
CA ILE A 400 -16.52 -18.99 -25.63
C ILE A 400 -16.70 -19.30 -27.11
N LEU A 401 -17.79 -19.98 -27.46
CA LEU A 401 -18.21 -20.37 -28.81
C LEU A 401 -19.74 -20.26 -28.90
N SER A 402 -20.24 -19.84 -30.05
CA SER A 402 -21.65 -19.89 -30.44
C SER A 402 -21.89 -21.00 -31.46
N VAL A 403 -23.13 -21.52 -31.51
CA VAL A 403 -23.56 -22.52 -32.49
C VAL A 403 -23.47 -22.00 -33.93
N SER A 404 -23.57 -20.68 -34.10
CA SER A 404 -23.45 -20.01 -35.39
C SER A 404 -22.00 -19.82 -35.86
N ASP A 405 -21.01 -20.06 -35.00
CA ASP A 405 -19.63 -19.77 -35.31
C ASP A 405 -19.05 -20.84 -36.25
N ASN A 406 -18.27 -20.39 -37.23
CA ASN A 406 -17.49 -21.33 -38.03
C ASN A 406 -16.40 -21.95 -37.16
N CYS A 407 -16.17 -23.26 -37.28
CA CYS A 407 -15.07 -23.92 -36.62
C CYS A 407 -13.75 -23.42 -37.22
N ASP A 408 -13.03 -22.57 -36.49
CA ASP A 408 -11.76 -21.96 -36.87
C ASP A 408 -10.57 -22.51 -36.08
N GLY A 409 -10.81 -23.38 -35.09
CA GLY A 409 -9.76 -23.98 -34.29
C GLY A 409 -10.21 -25.05 -33.31
N LEU A 410 -9.20 -25.74 -32.75
CA LEU A 410 -9.35 -26.65 -31.62
C LEU A 410 -9.16 -25.89 -30.31
N TYR A 411 -10.13 -25.96 -29.41
CA TYR A 411 -10.08 -25.30 -28.11
C TYR A 411 -9.78 -26.31 -27.00
N VAL A 412 -8.83 -25.97 -26.15
CA VAL A 412 -8.46 -26.78 -24.98
C VAL A 412 -8.63 -25.93 -23.73
N ILE A 413 -9.45 -26.40 -22.80
CA ILE A 413 -9.67 -25.72 -21.53
C ILE A 413 -8.43 -25.92 -20.66
N ALA A 414 -7.55 -24.91 -20.65
CA ALA A 414 -6.35 -24.93 -19.81
C ALA A 414 -6.68 -24.66 -18.34
N ARG A 415 -7.72 -23.86 -18.06
CA ARG A 415 -8.15 -23.49 -16.70
C ARG A 415 -9.64 -23.12 -16.71
N GLY A 416 -10.33 -23.50 -15.63
CA GLY A 416 -11.75 -23.20 -15.43
C GLY A 416 -12.67 -24.33 -15.88
N LEU A 417 -13.97 -24.07 -15.86
CA LEU A 417 -15.02 -24.96 -16.34
C LEU A 417 -15.81 -24.23 -17.42
N ALA A 418 -16.14 -24.94 -18.49
CA ALA A 418 -17.08 -24.47 -19.51
C ALA A 418 -18.29 -25.40 -19.51
N ALA A 419 -19.47 -24.81 -19.65
CA ALA A 419 -20.71 -25.54 -19.86
C ALA A 419 -21.13 -25.41 -21.32
N ALA A 420 -21.50 -26.53 -21.94
CA ALA A 420 -22.17 -26.52 -23.24
C ALA A 420 -23.68 -26.44 -23.00
N GLN A 421 -24.33 -25.42 -23.55
CA GLN A 421 -25.79 -25.30 -23.52
C GLN A 421 -26.32 -25.48 -24.94
N ARG A 422 -27.14 -26.50 -25.14
CA ARG A 422 -27.84 -26.72 -26.41
C ARG A 422 -29.12 -25.88 -26.36
N LEU A 423 -29.22 -24.84 -27.18
CA LEU A 423 -30.46 -24.07 -27.31
C LEU A 423 -31.47 -24.94 -28.09
N GLU A 424 -32.49 -25.45 -27.40
CA GLU A 424 -33.47 -26.39 -27.98
C GLU A 424 -34.50 -25.71 -28.90
N THR A 425 -34.56 -24.37 -28.95
CA THR A 425 -35.55 -23.65 -29.77
C THR A 425 -35.00 -22.39 -30.42
N ARG A 426 -35.31 -22.24 -31.72
CA ARG A 426 -34.92 -21.14 -32.61
C ARG A 426 -35.44 -19.76 -32.17
N GLU A 427 -36.38 -19.70 -31.23
CA GLU A 427 -36.98 -18.47 -30.70
C GLU A 427 -36.10 -17.76 -29.65
N ALA A 428 -35.14 -18.45 -29.03
CA ALA A 428 -34.21 -17.87 -28.05
C ALA A 428 -33.00 -17.15 -28.68
N LEU A 429 -32.95 -17.05 -30.01
CA LEU A 429 -31.87 -16.42 -30.80
C LEU A 429 -32.20 -14.99 -31.26
N LYS A 430 -33.38 -14.46 -30.91
CA LYS A 430 -33.77 -13.05 -31.09
C LYS A 430 -33.68 -12.33 -29.76
#